data_AF-A0A7W3UHP1-F1
#
_entry.id   AF-A0A7W3UHP1-F1
#
_cell.length_a   1.000
_cell.length_b   1.000
_cell.length_c   1.000
_cell.angle_alpha   90.00
_cell.angle_beta   90.00
_cell.angle_gamma   90.00
#
_symmetry.space_group_name_H-M   'P 1'
#
loop_
_entity.id
_entity.type
_entity.pdbx_description
1 polymer ?
#
loop_
_entity_poly.entity_id
_entity_poly.type
_entity_poly.pdbx_seq_one_letter_code
_entity_poly.pdbx_strand_id
1 'polypeptide(L)'
;MTMTYNELSTEAKETALNSFVNFYVSQYNKESLEILGSHVENGLIATINQILRDNQFMGHSKLVEISIRLSKPVYQEILSQLTNVKFQKDGEPVVDWLTAWKEKEEQLPEED
;
A
#
# COMPACT_ATOMS: atom_id res chain seq x y z
N MET A 1 15.33 -10.72 11.57
CA MET A 1 14.01 -10.63 12.24
C MET A 1 13.16 -9.70 11.41
N THR A 2 11.99 -10.17 11.01
CA THR A 2 11.05 -9.39 10.19
C THR A 2 9.81 -9.11 11.02
N MET A 3 9.19 -7.96 10.83
CA MET A 3 8.14 -7.44 11.70
C MET A 3 6.89 -7.09 10.87
N THR A 4 5.72 -7.13 11.48
CA THR A 4 4.52 -6.56 10.85
C THR A 4 4.52 -5.04 10.99
N TYR A 5 3.73 -4.34 10.17
CA TYR A 5 3.68 -2.88 10.20
C TYR A 5 3.40 -2.33 11.61
N ASN A 6 2.52 -2.99 12.39
CA ASN A 6 2.16 -2.55 13.73
C ASN A 6 3.33 -2.59 14.74
N GLU A 7 4.27 -3.52 14.54
CA GLU A 7 5.43 -3.74 15.41
C GLU A 7 6.61 -2.81 15.08
N LEU A 8 6.56 -2.11 13.93
CA LEU A 8 7.59 -1.17 13.54
C LEU A 8 7.64 0.07 14.45
N SER A 9 8.85 0.61 14.63
CA SER A 9 9.06 1.94 15.22
C SER A 9 8.42 3.03 14.36
N THR A 10 8.14 4.19 14.95
CA THR A 10 7.49 5.31 14.25
C THR A 10 8.23 5.70 12.96
N GLU A 11 9.56 5.80 13.00
CA GLU A 11 10.38 6.13 11.82
C GLU A 11 10.26 5.05 10.73
N ALA A 12 10.33 3.77 11.11
CA ALA A 12 10.19 2.66 10.19
C ALA A 12 8.78 2.56 9.59
N LYS A 13 7.74 2.92 10.36
CA LYS A 13 6.36 3.05 9.83
C LYS A 13 6.29 4.12 8.75
N GLU A 14 7.00 5.24 8.91
CA GLU A 14 7.04 6.27 7.88
C GLU A 14 7.79 5.82 6.63
N THR A 15 8.89 5.08 6.76
CA THR A 15 9.58 4.45 5.62
C THR A 15 8.65 3.51 4.86
N ALA A 16 8.01 2.58 5.59
CA ALA A 16 7.06 1.62 5.02
C ALA A 16 5.91 2.33 4.29
N LEU A 17 5.36 3.38 4.91
CA LEU A 17 4.27 4.16 4.33
C LEU A 17 4.68 4.89 3.06
N ASN A 18 5.82 5.60 3.08
CA ASN A 18 6.32 6.30 1.89
C ASN A 18 6.57 5.33 0.73
N SER A 19 7.19 4.19 1.03
CA SER A 19 7.45 3.13 0.05
C SER A 19 6.13 2.58 -0.54
N PHE A 20 5.16 2.27 0.33
CA PHE A 20 3.86 1.76 -0.09
C PHE A 20 3.08 2.75 -0.95
N VAL A 21 3.03 4.03 -0.56
CA VAL A 21 2.28 5.04 -1.32
C VAL A 21 2.89 5.24 -2.69
N ASN A 22 4.23 5.26 -2.79
CA ASN A 22 4.91 5.38 -4.07
C ASN A 22 4.59 4.19 -5.00
N PHE A 23 4.55 2.97 -4.45
CA PHE A 23 4.09 1.79 -5.18
C PHE A 23 2.63 1.93 -5.63
N TYR A 24 1.73 2.30 -4.72
CA TYR A 24 0.30 2.43 -4.98
C TYR A 24 0.02 3.42 -6.12
N VAL A 25 0.60 4.62 -6.06
CA VAL A 25 0.44 5.64 -7.10
C VAL A 25 1.02 5.16 -8.44
N SER A 26 2.12 4.39 -8.40
CA SER A 26 2.69 3.80 -9.62
C SER A 26 1.74 2.79 -10.26
N GLN A 27 1.04 1.97 -9.46
CA GLN A 27 0.03 1.01 -9.97
C GLN A 27 -1.22 1.73 -10.45
N TYR A 28 -1.64 2.80 -9.78
CA TYR A 28 -2.74 3.66 -10.21
C TYR A 28 -2.48 4.23 -11.62
N ASN A 29 -1.30 4.80 -11.84
CA ASN A 29 -0.90 5.34 -13.14
C ASN A 29 -0.78 4.29 -14.25
N LYS A 30 -0.58 3.01 -13.88
CA LYS A 30 -0.52 1.87 -14.80
C LYS A 30 -1.88 1.19 -14.99
N GLU A 31 -2.95 1.74 -14.40
CA GLU A 31 -4.30 1.17 -14.39
C GLU A 31 -4.34 -0.28 -13.86
N SER A 32 -3.34 -0.70 -13.08
CA SER A 32 -3.19 -2.07 -12.57
C SER A 32 -3.77 -2.23 -11.16
N LEU A 33 -4.83 -1.48 -10.86
CA LEU A 33 -5.49 -1.45 -9.55
C LEU A 33 -6.38 -2.66 -9.28
N GLU A 34 -6.71 -3.46 -10.30
CA GLU A 34 -7.44 -4.72 -10.13
C GLU A 34 -6.74 -5.64 -9.12
N ILE A 35 -5.40 -5.63 -9.13
CA ILE A 35 -4.58 -6.39 -8.20
C ILE A 35 -4.70 -5.83 -6.76
N LEU A 36 -5.00 -4.53 -6.61
CA LEU A 36 -5.12 -3.87 -5.30
C LEU A 36 -6.51 -4.02 -4.67
N GLY A 37 -7.57 -4.13 -5.49
CA GLY A 37 -8.97 -4.18 -5.03
C GLY A 37 -9.34 -5.42 -4.20
N SER A 38 -8.63 -6.54 -4.36
CA SER A 38 -8.93 -7.79 -3.65
C SER A 38 -8.41 -7.85 -2.21
N HIS A 39 -7.58 -6.90 -1.79
CA HIS A 39 -6.77 -7.02 -0.56
C HIS A 39 -7.20 -6.10 0.58
N VAL A 40 -8.02 -5.09 0.28
CA VAL A 40 -8.32 -3.97 1.19
C VAL A 40 -9.80 -3.65 1.10
N GLU A 41 -10.40 -3.18 2.19
CA GLU A 41 -11.76 -2.65 2.17
C GLU A 41 -11.94 -1.63 1.03
N ASN A 42 -12.92 -1.89 0.16
CA ASN A 42 -13.19 -1.09 -1.03
C ASN A 42 -13.37 0.41 -0.71
N GLY A 43 -13.85 0.76 0.49
CA GLY A 43 -14.00 2.15 0.93
C GLY A 43 -12.68 2.91 1.10
N LEU A 44 -11.62 2.25 1.58
CA LEU A 44 -10.29 2.86 1.77
C LEU A 44 -9.62 3.11 0.42
N ILE A 45 -9.69 2.10 -0.46
CA ILE A 45 -9.18 2.16 -1.84
C ILE A 45 -9.93 3.22 -2.65
N ALA A 46 -11.26 3.28 -2.55
CA ALA A 46 -12.06 4.30 -3.22
C ALA A 46 -11.66 5.71 -2.79
N THR A 47 -11.44 5.93 -1.49
CA THR A 47 -11.01 7.22 -0.94
C THR A 47 -9.67 7.67 -1.53
N ILE A 48 -8.67 6.77 -1.56
CA ILE A 48 -7.36 7.07 -2.15
C ILE A 48 -7.50 7.33 -3.65
N ASN A 49 -8.21 6.46 -4.38
CA ASN A 49 -8.38 6.57 -5.83
C ASN A 49 -9.09 7.87 -6.22
N GLN A 50 -10.02 8.35 -5.40
CA GLN A 50 -10.70 9.62 -5.64
C GLN A 50 -9.72 10.79 -5.50
N ILE A 51 -8.86 10.79 -4.47
CA ILE A 51 -7.83 11.82 -4.31
C ILE A 51 -6.83 11.79 -5.46
N LEU A 52 -6.40 10.60 -5.90
CA LEU A 52 -5.51 10.47 -7.04
C LEU A 52 -6.16 10.97 -8.34
N ARG A 53 -7.45 10.66 -8.54
CA ARG A 53 -8.24 11.14 -9.68
C ARG A 53 -8.37 12.65 -9.69
N ASP A 54 -8.71 13.25 -8.56
CA ASP A 54 -8.83 14.72 -8.42
C ASP A 54 -7.52 15.45 -8.72
N ASN A 55 -6.38 14.79 -8.48
CA ASN A 55 -5.04 15.37 -8.64
C ASN A 55 -4.25 14.76 -9.81
N GLN A 56 -4.89 13.99 -10.71
CA GLN A 56 -4.23 13.22 -11.77
C GLN A 56 -3.43 14.08 -12.76
N PHE A 57 -3.72 15.39 -12.83
CA PHE A 57 -2.99 16.35 -13.67
C PHE A 57 -1.58 16.66 -13.12
N MET A 58 -1.27 16.24 -11.90
CA MET A 58 0.03 16.45 -11.28
C MET A 58 1.02 15.36 -11.67
N GLY A 59 2.31 15.69 -11.66
CA GLY A 59 3.37 14.68 -11.84
C GLY A 59 3.41 13.68 -10.69
N HIS A 60 3.91 12.47 -10.97
CA HIS A 60 3.95 11.33 -10.03
C HIS A 60 4.43 11.69 -8.62
N SER A 61 5.59 12.35 -8.48
CA SER A 61 6.10 12.74 -7.16
C SER A 61 5.14 13.66 -6.41
N LYS A 62 4.48 14.59 -7.11
CA LYS A 62 3.54 15.52 -6.47
C LYS A 62 2.25 14.84 -6.06
N LEU A 63 1.82 13.87 -6.87
CA LEU A 63 0.67 13.02 -6.59
C LEU A 63 0.91 12.15 -5.36
N VAL A 64 2.11 11.56 -5.21
CA VAL A 64 2.54 10.86 -3.99
C VAL A 64 2.48 11.78 -2.78
N GLU A 65 3.10 12.97 -2.85
CA GLU A 65 3.08 13.92 -1.73
C GLU A 65 1.66 14.30 -1.28
N ILE A 66 0.77 14.63 -2.23
CA ILE A 66 -0.61 15.00 -1.92
C ILE A 66 -1.40 13.81 -1.38
N SER A 67 -1.21 12.64 -1.97
CA SER A 67 -1.89 11.43 -1.52
C SER A 67 -1.49 11.08 -0.08
N ILE A 68 -0.20 11.15 0.26
CA ILE A 68 0.26 11.00 1.66
C ILE A 68 -0.40 12.06 2.53
N ARG A 69 -0.37 13.34 2.13
CA ARG A 69 -0.91 14.42 2.97
C ARG A 69 -2.41 14.29 3.26
N LEU A 70 -3.19 13.83 2.28
CA LEU A 70 -4.66 13.75 2.36
C LEU A 70 -5.16 12.38 2.86
N SER A 71 -4.37 11.32 2.66
CA SER A 71 -4.79 9.94 2.96
C SER A 71 -3.83 9.19 3.89
N LYS A 72 -2.89 9.86 4.58
CA LYS A 72 -1.99 9.22 5.56
C LYS A 72 -2.72 8.23 6.48
N PRO A 73 -3.80 8.58 7.19
CA PRO A 73 -4.47 7.63 8.09
C PRO A 73 -5.04 6.42 7.35
N VAL A 74 -5.56 6.62 6.13
CA VAL A 74 -6.08 5.54 5.28
C VAL A 74 -4.95 4.58 4.89
N TYR A 75 -3.80 5.09 4.47
CA TYR A 75 -2.63 4.26 4.16
C TYR A 75 -2.10 3.48 5.37
N GLN A 76 -2.09 4.11 6.55
CA GLN A 76 -1.67 3.44 7.78
C GLN A 76 -2.64 2.31 8.15
N GLU A 77 -3.94 2.51 7.95
CA GLU A 77 -4.94 1.48 8.19
C GLU A 77 -4.76 0.30 7.24
N ILE A 78 -4.57 0.55 5.94
CA ILE A 78 -4.24 -0.48 4.94
C ILE A 78 -3.01 -1.29 5.39
N LEU A 79 -1.90 -0.61 5.68
CA LEU A 79 -0.66 -1.26 6.11
C LEU A 79 -0.82 -2.08 7.40
N SER A 80 -1.70 -1.64 8.30
CA SER A 80 -1.99 -2.34 9.55
C SER A 80 -2.83 -3.61 9.33
N GLN A 81 -3.65 -3.65 8.27
CA GLN A 81 -4.44 -4.82 7.86
C GLN A 81 -3.60 -5.84 7.05
N LEU A 82 -2.48 -5.41 6.45
CA LEU A 82 -1.57 -6.26 5.68
C LEU A 82 -0.68 -7.13 6.59
N THR A 83 -1.27 -8.15 7.21
CA THR A 83 -0.56 -9.07 8.12
C THR A 83 0.43 -10.00 7.40
N ASN A 84 0.25 -10.21 6.10
CA ASN A 84 1.11 -11.06 5.28
C ASN A 84 2.41 -10.35 4.85
N VAL A 85 2.41 -9.02 4.79
CA VAL A 85 3.60 -8.25 4.44
C VAL A 85 4.52 -8.14 5.66
N LYS A 86 5.77 -8.52 5.47
CA LYS A 86 6.81 -8.42 6.50
C LYS A 86 7.79 -7.32 6.14
N PHE A 87 8.23 -6.60 7.16
CA PHE A 87 9.13 -5.46 7.05
C PHE A 87 10.43 -5.71 7.80
N GLN A 88 11.49 -5.08 7.31
CA GLN A 88 12.77 -4.96 8.01
C GLN A 88 12.68 -3.91 9.12
N LYS A 89 13.71 -3.82 9.97
CA LYS A 89 13.71 -2.89 11.12
C LYS A 89 13.68 -1.42 10.70
N ASP A 90 14.19 -1.11 9.52
CA ASP A 90 14.20 0.22 8.90
C ASP A 90 12.86 0.58 8.22
N GLY A 91 11.94 -0.38 8.08
CA GLY A 91 10.63 -0.19 7.47
C GLY A 91 10.54 -0.54 5.99
N GLU A 92 11.63 -0.95 5.35
CA GLU A 92 11.55 -1.52 4.00
C GLU A 92 10.86 -2.88 4.02
N PRO A 93 9.99 -3.16 3.03
CA PRO A 93 9.37 -4.47 2.92
C PRO A 93 10.44 -5.52 2.59
N VAL A 94 10.29 -6.73 3.14
CA VAL A 94 11.24 -7.85 2.94
C VAL A 94 11.19 -8.37 1.51
N VAL A 95 10.04 -8.26 0.87
CA VAL A 95 9.80 -8.60 -0.53
C VAL A 95 9.25 -7.37 -1.25
N ASP A 96 9.43 -7.29 -2.57
CA ASP A 96 8.86 -6.19 -3.36
C ASP A 96 7.35 -6.13 -3.18
N TRP A 97 6.79 -4.92 -3.18
CA TRP A 97 5.35 -4.72 -3.00
C TRP A 97 4.51 -5.51 -3.99
N LEU A 98 4.93 -5.64 -5.25
CA LEU A 98 4.21 -6.43 -6.24
C LEU A 98 4.18 -7.93 -5.86
N THR A 99 5.29 -8.46 -5.35
CA THR A 99 5.40 -9.84 -4.88
C THR A 99 4.57 -10.05 -3.61
N ALA A 100 4.75 -9.18 -2.61
CA ALA A 100 4.00 -9.20 -1.35
C ALA A 100 2.48 -9.19 -1.59
N TRP A 101 2.06 -8.49 -2.66
CA TRP A 101 0.67 -8.37 -3.05
C TRP A 101 0.16 -9.60 -3.82
N LYS A 102 0.96 -10.16 -4.74
CA LYS A 102 0.57 -11.37 -5.51
C LYS A 102 0.52 -12.65 -4.68
N GLU A 103 1.38 -12.80 -3.67
CA GLU A 103 1.48 -14.04 -2.86
C GLU A 103 0.18 -14.42 -2.11
N LYS A 104 -0.84 -13.55 -2.07
CA LYS A 104 -2.16 -13.89 -1.50
C LYS A 104 -3.15 -14.45 -2.53
N GLU A 105 -2.99 -14.17 -3.83
CA GLU A 105 -3.84 -14.78 -4.86
C GLU A 105 -3.67 -16.31 -4.88
N GLU A 106 -2.48 -16.80 -4.52
CA GLU A 106 -2.16 -18.23 -4.45
C GLU A 106 -2.60 -18.94 -3.16
N GLN A 107 -3.10 -18.21 -2.14
CA GLN A 107 -3.60 -18.79 -0.88
C GLN A 107 -5.14 -18.82 -0.81
N LEU A 108 -5.83 -18.76 -1.95
CA LEU A 108 -7.22 -19.20 -1.99
C LEU A 108 -7.23 -20.72 -1.74
N PRO A 109 -7.91 -21.23 -0.69
CA PRO A 109 -8.15 -22.66 -0.61
C PRO A 109 -8.96 -23.06 -1.86
N GLU A 110 -8.45 -24.03 -2.61
CA GLU A 110 -9.27 -24.76 -3.57
C GLU A 110 -10.44 -25.35 -2.75
N GLU A 111 -11.67 -24.89 -2.98
CA GLU A 111 -12.86 -25.50 -2.37
C GLU A 111 -12.98 -26.93 -2.92
N ASP A 112 -12.90 -27.92 -2.01
CA ASP A 112 -13.16 -29.35 -2.27
C ASP A 112 -14.67 -29.62 -2.44
#